data_AF-A0AAW5ZH59-F1
#
_entry.id   AF-A0AAW5ZH59-F1
#
_cell.length_a   1.000
_cell.length_b   1.000
_cell.length_c   1.000
_cell.angle_alpha   90.00
_cell.angle_beta   90.00
_cell.angle_gamma   90.00
#
_symmetry.space_group_name_H-M   'P 1'
#
loop_
_entity.id
_entity.type
_entity.pdbx_description
1 polymer ?
#
loop_
_entity_poly.entity_id
_entity_poly.type
_entity_poly.pdbx_seq_one_letter_code
_entity_poly.pdbx_strand_id
1 'polypeptide(L)' 'MMAIALVVMIIYLFLRNIPATIIPGVAVPLSLIGTFAVMVFLDFSINNLTLMALTIATGFVVDDAIVVI' A
#
# COMPACT_ATOMS: atom_id res chain seq x y z
N MET A 1 -2.35 -0.94 -18.23
CA MET A 1 -3.80 -1.22 -18.13
C MET A 1 -4.11 -2.66 -17.73
N MET A 2 -3.45 -3.67 -18.31
CA MET A 2 -3.59 -5.10 -17.95
C MET A 2 -3.24 -5.42 -16.47
N ALA A 3 -2.22 -4.77 -15.90
CA ALA A 3 -1.80 -5.01 -14.51
C ALA A 3 -2.88 -4.64 -13.47
N ILE A 4 -3.60 -3.54 -13.69
CA ILE A 4 -4.67 -3.08 -12.79
C ILE A 4 -5.82 -4.09 -12.79
N ALA A 5 -6.17 -4.63 -13.96
CA ALA A 5 -7.21 -5.65 -14.08
C ALA A 5 -6.86 -6.95 -13.35
N LEU A 6 -5.59 -7.39 -13.43
CA LEU A 6 -5.11 -8.59 -12.72
C LEU A 6 -5.12 -8.41 -11.20
N VAL A 7 -4.74 -7.23 -10.71
CA VAL A 7 -4.75 -6.92 -9.26
C VAL A 7 -6.17 -6.94 -8.71
N VAL A 8 -7.14 -6.31 -9.39
CA VAL A 8 -8.55 -6.31 -8.97
C VAL A 8 -9.15 -7.72 -8.96
N MET A 9 -8.79 -8.55 -9.95
CA MET A 9 -9.27 -9.94 -10.04
C MET A 9 -8.75 -10.83 -8.91
N ILE A 10 -7.45 -10.73 -8.57
CA ILE A 10 -6.84 -11.52 -7.50
C ILE A 10 -7.38 -11.14 -6.12
N ILE A 11 -7.60 -9.84 -5.89
CA ILE A 11 -8.18 -9.33 -4.65
C ILE A 11 -9.61 -9.88 -4.44
N TYR A 12 -10.41 -9.94 -5.51
CA TYR A 12 -11.76 -10.52 -5.46
C TYR A 12 -11.76 -12.03 -5.23
N LEU A 13 -10.79 -12.76 -5.82
CA LEU A 13 -10.70 -14.22 -5.74
C LEU A 13 -10.35 -14.72 -4.32
N PHE A 14 -9.47 -14.01 -3.61
CA PHE A 14 -8.95 -14.47 -2.33
C PHE A 14 -9.90 -14.27 -1.14
N LEU A 15 -10.68 -13.20 -1.15
CA LEU A 15 -11.36 -12.77 0.08
C LEU A 15 -12.81 -13.23 0.19
N ARG A 16 -13.56 -13.35 -0.93
CA ARG A 16 -14.98 -13.79 -0.96
C ARG A 16 -15.91 -13.08 0.07
N ASN A 17 -15.42 -12.01 0.71
CA ASN A 17 -15.98 -11.28 1.83
C ASN A 17 -15.45 -9.83 1.77
N ILE A 18 -16.32 -8.94 1.30
CA ILE A 18 -16.05 -7.53 0.98
C ILE A 18 -15.42 -6.70 2.13
N PRO A 19 -15.81 -6.85 3.42
CA PRO A 19 -15.22 -6.04 4.50
C PRO A 19 -13.72 -6.28 4.71
N ALA A 20 -13.24 -7.53 4.63
CA ALA A 20 -11.82 -7.86 4.83
C ALA A 20 -10.93 -7.36 3.67
N THR A 21 -11.54 -7.03 2.52
CA THR A 21 -10.85 -6.49 1.35
C THR A 21 -10.62 -4.97 1.43
N ILE A 22 -11.55 -4.28 2.09
CA ILE A 22 -11.54 -2.81 2.16
C ILE A 22 -10.45 -2.31 3.11
N ILE A 23 -10.18 -3.04 4.20
CA ILE A 23 -9.19 -2.67 5.22
C ILE A 23 -7.80 -2.45 4.60
N PRO A 24 -7.16 -3.44 3.94
CA PRO A 24 -5.88 -3.22 3.26
C PRO A 24 -6.01 -2.29 2.04
N GLY A 25 -7.16 -2.29 1.36
CA GLY A 25 -7.42 -1.44 0.20
C GLY A 25 -7.40 0.06 0.49
N VAL A 26 -7.70 0.47 1.73
CA VAL A 26 -7.63 1.88 2.17
C VAL A 26 -6.35 2.17 2.96
N ALA A 27 -5.88 1.22 3.77
CA ALA A 27 -4.67 1.41 4.58
C ALA A 27 -3.40 1.66 3.74
N VAL A 28 -3.24 0.93 2.63
CA VAL A 28 -2.05 1.04 1.77
C VAL A 28 -1.97 2.40 1.04
N PRO A 29 -3.02 2.90 0.37
CA PRO A 29 -2.98 4.25 -0.21
C PRO A 29 -2.77 5.34 0.86
N LEU A 30 -3.41 5.20 2.02
CA LEU A 30 -3.32 6.20 3.08
C LEU A 30 -1.91 6.32 3.65
N SER A 31 -1.22 5.19 3.85
CA SER A 31 0.16 5.17 4.35
C SER A 31 1.14 5.77 3.35
N LEU A 32 0.93 5.55 2.05
CA LEU A 32 1.74 6.16 0.99
C LEU A 32 1.56 7.67 0.96
N ILE A 33 0.32 8.15 0.99
CA ILE A 33 0.03 9.60 1.02
C ILE A 33 0.64 10.25 2.26
N GLY A 34 0.49 9.63 3.43
CA GLY A 34 1.12 10.11 4.67
C GLY A 34 2.65 10.15 4.59
N THR A 35 3.26 9.11 4.01
CA THR A 35 4.72 9.05 3.83
C THR A 35 5.22 10.15 2.91
N PHE A 36 4.57 10.36 1.76
CA PHE A 36 4.93 11.45 0.84
C PHE A 36 4.73 12.83 1.47
N ALA A 37 3.68 13.03 2.27
CA ALA A 37 3.48 14.27 3.00
C ALA A 37 4.64 14.57 3.94
N VAL A 38 5.06 13.59 4.76
CA VAL A 38 6.20 13.75 5.68
C VAL A 38 7.52 13.93 4.94
N MET A 39 7.73 13.24 3.81
CA MET A 39 8.92 13.43 2.97
C MET A 39 9.02 14.87 2.44
N VAL A 40 7.90 15.48 2.05
CA VAL A 40 7.86 16.88 1.63
C VAL A 40 8.18 17.81 2.80
N PHE A 41 7.64 17.55 4.00
CA PHE A 41 7.94 18.35 5.19
C PHE A 41 9.41 18.27 5.65
N LEU A 42 10.09 17.17 5.34
CA LEU A 42 11.50 16.92 5.71
C LEU A 42 12.48 17.21 4.55
N ASP A 43 12.01 17.81 3.45
CA ASP A 43 12.80 18.09 2.23
C ASP A 43 13.55 16.86 1.68
N PHE A 44 12.96 15.66 1.82
CA PHE A 44 13.53 14.44 1.26
C PHE A 44 13.37 14.41 -0.26
N SER A 45 14.48 14.22 -0.96
CA SER A 45 14.49 14.00 -2.41
C SER A 45 14.04 12.59 -2.76
N ILE A 46 13.15 12.47 -3.76
CA ILE A 46 12.78 11.18 -4.35
C ILE A 46 13.96 10.68 -5.20
N ASN A 47 14.72 9.76 -4.63
CA ASN A 47 15.85 9.08 -5.26
C ASN A 47 15.71 7.55 -5.13
N ASN A 48 16.61 6.81 -5.78
CA ASN A 48 16.56 5.34 -5.76
C ASN A 48 16.56 4.73 -4.35
N LEU A 49 17.24 5.35 -3.38
CA LEU A 49 17.23 4.85 -1.99
C LEU A 49 15.85 5.04 -1.36
N THR A 50 15.24 6.22 -1.50
CA THR A 50 13.90 6.47 -0.95
C THR A 50 12.82 5.60 -1.60
N LEU A 51 12.92 5.30 -2.90
CA LEU A 51 11.97 4.42 -3.59
C LEU A 51 12.12 2.96 -3.16
N MET A 52 13.35 2.48 -2.96
CA MET A 52 13.58 1.15 -2.38
C MET A 52 13.05 1.08 -0.94
N ALA A 53 13.30 2.10 -0.13
CA ALA A 53 12.77 2.19 1.23
C ALA A 53 11.23 2.19 1.24
N LEU A 54 10.59 2.95 0.34
CA LEU A 54 9.13 2.98 0.21
C LEU A 54 8.58 1.60 -0.16
N THR A 55 9.24 0.88 -1.06
CA THR A 55 8.83 -0.46 -1.49
C THR A 55 8.86 -1.45 -0.31
N ILE A 56 9.92 -1.41 0.50
CA ILE A 56 10.03 -2.26 1.71
C ILE A 56 8.97 -1.84 2.75
N ALA A 57 8.82 -0.53 3.00
CA ALA A 57 7.86 0.00 3.96
C ALA A 57 6.41 -0.36 3.59
N THR A 58 6.04 -0.31 2.30
CA THR A 58 4.72 -0.75 1.86
C THR A 58 4.46 -2.23 2.17
N GLY A 59 5.47 -3.09 2.13
CA GLY A 59 5.36 -4.48 2.54
C GLY A 59 5.02 -4.64 4.02
N PHE A 60 5.65 -3.85 4.90
CA PHE A 60 5.34 -3.87 6.34
C PHE A 60 3.95 -3.31 6.66
N VAL A 61 3.50 -2.28 5.94
CA VAL A 61 2.15 -1.73 6.14
C VAL A 61 1.07 -2.73 5.71
N VAL A 62 1.30 -3.48 4.63
CA VAL A 62 0.38 -4.53 4.20
C VAL A 62 0.29 -5.63 5.24
N ASP A 63 1.43 -6.04 5.84
CA ASP A 63 1.47 -7.05 6.89
C ASP A 63 0.66 -6.63 8.13
N ASP A 64 0.88 -5.39 8.61
CA ASP A 64 0.11 -4.82 9.73
C ASP A 64 -1.39 -4.74 9.43
N ALA A 65 -1.74 -4.35 8.19
CA ALA A 65 -3.13 -4.30 7.75
C ALA A 65 -3.81 -5.68 7.67
N ILE A 66 -3.05 -6.76 7.53
CA ILE A 66 -3.56 -8.14 7.53
C ILE A 66 -3.68 -8.67 8.97
N VAL A 67 -2.74 -8.35 9.85
CA VAL A 67 -2.73 -8.80 11.26
C VAL A 67 -3.93 -8.28 12.06
N VAL A 68 -4.48 -7.11 11.68
CA VAL A 68 -5.63 -6.48 12.33
C VAL A 68 -6.99 -7.11 11.93
N ILE A 69 -7.03 -7.98 10.92
CA ILE A 69 -8.25 -8.68 10.44
C ILE A 69 -8.52 -9.92 11.29
#